data_AF-A0A963WZS6-F1
#
_entry.id   AF-A0A963WZS6-F1
#
_cell.length_a   1.000
_cell.length_b   1.000
_cell.length_c   1.000
_cell.angle_alpha   90.00
_cell.angle_beta   90.00
_cell.angle_gamma   90.00
#
_symmetry.space_group_name_H-M   'P 1'
#
loop_
_entity.id
_entity.type
_entity.pdbx_description
1 polymer ?
#
loop_
_entity_poly.entity_id
_entity_poly.type
_entity_poly.pdbx_seq_one_letter_code
_entity_poly.pdbx_strand_id
1 'polypeptide(L)'
;MIVNFQNHASNERTFLSWVRTAVAIVGFGLAAARLGTHASPLWSEVLMLCAGAAVIVLAWVRMQHVRKRIDNPAELPDDSSLADFFLILLIVALFVLLGSFAIHVT
;
A
#
# COMPACT_ATOMS: atom_id res chain seq x y z
N MET A 1 14.78 9.71 25.90
CA MET A 1 13.43 9.30 25.45
C MET A 1 13.20 9.96 24.10
N ILE A 2 12.89 9.20 23.04
CA ILE A 2 12.64 9.77 21.71
C ILE A 2 11.33 10.55 21.76
N VAL A 3 11.34 11.81 21.32
CA VAL A 3 10.15 12.66 21.27
C VAL A 3 9.10 11.99 20.36
N ASN A 4 7.83 11.95 20.79
CA ASN A 4 6.73 11.39 20.00
C ASN A 4 6.92 9.92 19.54
N PHE A 5 7.63 9.09 20.30
CA PHE A 5 7.87 7.68 19.97
C PHE A 5 6.58 6.90 19.69
N GLN A 6 5.54 7.10 20.51
CA GLN A 6 4.26 6.39 20.36
C GLN A 6 3.58 6.67 19.01
N ASN A 7 3.64 7.91 18.52
CA ASN A 7 3.06 8.29 17.22
C ASN A 7 3.83 7.64 16.07
N HIS A 8 5.16 7.64 16.14
CA HIS A 8 6.03 6.97 15.17
C HIS A 8 5.78 5.47 15.12
N ALA A 9 5.82 4.81 16.28
CA ALA A 9 5.59 3.36 16.38
C ALA A 9 4.18 2.96 15.91
N SER A 10 3.16 3.78 16.18
CA SER A 10 1.81 3.51 15.70
C SER A 10 1.70 3.59 14.18
N ASN A 11 2.23 4.65 13.57
CA ASN A 11 2.16 4.84 12.12
C ASN A 11 3.03 3.82 11.35
N GLU A 12 4.17 3.41 11.91
CA GLU A 12 5.00 2.33 11.36
C GLU A 12 4.26 0.98 11.34
N ARG A 13 3.50 0.65 12.39
CA ARG A 13 2.67 -0.56 12.41
C ARG A 13 1.59 -0.53 11.32
N THR A 14 0.94 0.61 11.11
CA THR A 14 -0.04 0.76 10.03
C THR A 14 0.63 0.58 8.67
N PHE A 15 1.79 1.21 8.43
CA PHE A 15 2.56 1.01 7.20
C PHE A 15 2.91 -0.47 6.95
N LEU A 16 3.48 -1.14 7.95
CA LEU A 16 3.83 -2.57 7.83
C LEU A 16 2.60 -3.44 7.60
N SER A 17 1.44 -3.05 8.14
CA SER A 17 0.18 -3.75 7.89
C SER A 17 -0.27 -3.66 6.43
N TRP A 18 -0.10 -2.49 5.80
CA TRP A 18 -0.39 -2.29 4.38
C TRP A 18 0.59 -3.03 3.47
N VAL A 19 1.89 -3.02 3.79
CA VAL A 19 2.89 -3.78 3.01
C VAL A 19 2.57 -5.28 3.07
N ARG A 20 2.23 -5.79 4.25
CA ARG A 20 1.89 -7.20 4.43
C ARG A 20 0.68 -7.61 3.60
N THR A 21 -0.39 -6.82 3.60
CA THR A 21 -1.59 -7.16 2.82
C THR A 21 -1.31 -7.14 1.33
N ALA A 22 -0.56 -6.14 0.82
CA ALA A 22 -0.16 -6.08 -0.58
C ALA A 22 0.67 -7.31 -0.99
N VAL A 23 1.68 -7.69 -0.19
CA VAL A 23 2.52 -8.86 -0.45
C VAL A 23 1.70 -10.17 -0.40
N ALA A 24 0.78 -10.29 0.55
CA ALA A 24 -0.09 -11.47 0.65
C ALA A 24 -1.01 -11.61 -0.58
N ILE A 25 -1.60 -10.52 -1.06
CA ILE A 25 -2.47 -10.54 -2.25
C ILE A 25 -1.67 -10.94 -3.50
N VAL A 26 -0.50 -10.32 -3.73
CA VAL A 26 0.37 -10.64 -4.88
C VAL A 26 0.86 -12.09 -4.82
N GLY A 27 1.33 -12.53 -3.65
CA GLY A 27 1.82 -13.90 -3.46
C GLY A 27 0.73 -14.95 -3.65
N PHE A 28 -0.48 -14.68 -3.15
CA PHE A 28 -1.63 -15.55 -3.35
C PHE A 28 -2.06 -15.61 -4.82
N GLY A 29 -2.06 -14.49 -5.53
CA GLY A 29 -2.38 -14.48 -6.97
C GLY A 29 -1.39 -15.30 -7.79
N LEU A 30 -0.10 -15.15 -7.51
CA LEU A 30 0.93 -15.93 -8.20
C LEU A 30 0.82 -17.42 -7.89
N ALA A 31 0.51 -17.78 -6.63
CA ALA A 31 0.28 -19.17 -6.25
C ALA A 31 -0.97 -19.75 -6.94
N ALA A 32 -2.07 -18.99 -7.03
CA ALA A 32 -3.29 -19.40 -7.70
C ALA A 32 -3.06 -19.66 -9.20
N ALA A 33 -2.28 -18.82 -9.89
CA ALA A 33 -1.93 -19.03 -11.30
C ALA A 33 -1.12 -20.30 -11.54
N ARG A 34 -0.32 -20.76 -10.57
CA ARG A 34 0.42 -22.03 -10.68
C ARG A 34 -0.44 -23.26 -10.42
N LEU A 35 -1.54 -23.11 -9.69
CA LEU A 35 -2.50 -24.18 -9.44
C LEU A 35 -3.54 -24.31 -10.56
N GLY A 36 -3.79 -23.23 -11.31
CA GLY A 36 -4.64 -23.25 -12.48
C GLY A 36 -4.10 -24.14 -13.60
N THR A 37 -5.01 -24.80 -14.33
CA THR A 37 -4.67 -25.60 -15.51
C THR A 37 -4.44 -24.75 -16.77
N HIS A 38 -4.83 -23.48 -16.72
CA HIS A 38 -4.65 -22.52 -17.81
C HIS A 38 -3.34 -21.73 -17.65
N ALA A 39 -2.57 -21.61 -18.72
CA ALA A 39 -1.42 -20.72 -18.75
C ALA A 39 -1.91 -19.28 -18.61
N SER A 40 -1.63 -18.66 -17.45
CA SER A 40 -1.92 -17.24 -17.24
C SER A 40 -1.12 -16.41 -18.24
N PRO A 41 -1.73 -15.40 -18.88
CA PRO A 41 -1.01 -14.56 -19.81
C PRO A 41 -0.04 -13.64 -19.04
N LEU A 42 1.17 -13.47 -19.58
CA LEU A 42 2.26 -12.68 -18.95
C LEU A 42 1.84 -11.26 -18.56
N TRP A 43 0.92 -10.64 -19.31
CA TRP A 43 0.45 -9.29 -19.01
C TRP A 43 -0.27 -9.22 -17.65
N SER A 44 -0.95 -10.28 -17.24
CA SER A 44 -1.72 -10.34 -16.00
C SER A 44 -0.79 -10.50 -14.78
N GLU A 45 0.26 -11.31 -14.91
CA GLU A 45 1.33 -11.42 -13.90
C GLU A 45 2.02 -10.07 -13.68
N VAL A 46 2.41 -9.41 -14.77
CA VAL A 46 3.07 -8.09 -14.73
C VAL A 46 2.13 -7.06 -14.13
N LEU A 47 0.86 -7.04 -14.53
CA LEU A 47 -0.14 -6.12 -13.98
C LEU A 47 -0.27 -6.26 -12.46
N MET A 48 -0.38 -7.49 -11.96
CA MET A 48 -0.54 -7.75 -10.53
C MET A 48 0.72 -7.39 -9.73
N LEU A 49 1.91 -7.70 -10.25
CA LEU A 49 3.18 -7.30 -9.65
C LEU A 49 3.32 -5.77 -9.61
N CYS A 50 3.03 -5.08 -10.71
CA CYS A 50 3.10 -3.62 -10.79
C CYS A 50 2.06 -2.95 -9.87
N ALA A 51 0.83 -3.46 -9.82
CA ALA A 51 -0.20 -2.95 -8.91
C ALA A 51 0.21 -3.10 -7.44
N GLY A 52 0.78 -4.25 -7.06
CA GLY A 52 1.27 -4.48 -5.70
C GLY A 52 2.44 -3.57 -5.33
N ALA A 53 3.39 -3.41 -6.25
CA ALA A 53 4.51 -2.49 -6.09
C ALA A 53 4.02 -1.05 -5.92
N ALA A 54 3.02 -0.62 -6.71
CA ALA A 54 2.41 0.71 -6.59
C ALA A 54 1.79 0.93 -5.19
N VAL A 55 1.07 -0.05 -4.63
CA VAL A 55 0.53 0.05 -3.26
C VAL A 55 1.64 0.21 -2.23
N ILE A 56 2.72 -0.57 -2.33
CA ILE A 56 3.86 -0.47 -1.40
C ILE A 56 4.54 0.90 -1.50
N VAL A 57 4.76 1.39 -2.72
CA VAL A 57 5.36 2.72 -2.97
C VAL A 57 4.46 3.82 -2.42
N LEU A 58 3.15 3.78 -2.69
CA LEU A 58 2.19 4.75 -2.17
C LEU A 58 2.13 4.73 -0.64
N ALA A 59 2.16 3.54 -0.03
CA ALA A 59 2.20 3.41 1.42
C ALA A 59 3.48 4.05 2.00
N TRP A 60 4.62 3.85 1.34
CA TRP A 60 5.89 4.45 1.75
C TRP A 60 5.90 5.98 1.58
N VAL A 61 5.44 6.49 0.43
CA VAL A 61 5.31 7.92 0.17
C VAL A 61 4.41 8.57 1.22
N ARG A 62 3.23 7.98 1.46
CA ARG A 62 2.30 8.44 2.50
C ARG A 62 2.97 8.47 3.88
N MET A 63 3.73 7.44 4.22
CA MET A 63 4.49 7.38 5.50
C MET A 63 5.52 8.51 5.62
N GLN A 64 6.30 8.77 4.57
CA GLN A 64 7.29 9.85 4.57
C GLN A 64 6.65 11.23 4.75
N HIS A 65 5.50 11.47 4.12
CA HIS A 65 4.77 12.73 4.26
C HIS A 65 4.20 12.90 5.67
N VAL A 66 3.68 11.83 6.29
CA VAL A 66 3.20 11.89 7.68
C VAL A 66 4.35 12.11 8.66
N ARG A 67 5.50 11.46 8.47
CA ARG A 67 6.69 11.68 9.34
C ARG A 67 7.14 13.14 9.34
N LYS A 68 7.26 13.77 8.16
CA LYS A 68 7.67 15.17 8.04
C LYS A 68 6.76 16.16 8.80
N ARG A 69 5.47 15.83 8.96
CA ARG A 69 4.53 16.66 9.74
C ARG A 69 4.72 16.49 11.25
N ILE A 70 5.08 15.29 11.72
CA ILE A 70 5.26 15.02 13.16
C ILE A 70 6.51 15.71 13.71
N ASP A 71 7.52 15.93 12.87
CA ASP A 71 8.78 16.60 13.25
C ASP A 71 8.68 18.13 13.28
N ASN A 72 7.58 18.74 12.81
CA ASN A 72 7.43 20.19 12.74
C ASN A 72 6.40 20.71 13.78
N PRO A 73 6.84 21.07 15.01
CA PRO A 73 5.94 21.38 16.12
C PRO A 73 5.17 22.73 16.00
N ALA A 74 5.43 23.52 14.94
CA ALA A 74 4.86 24.87 14.78
C ALA A 74 3.61 24.94 13.89
N GLU A 75 3.25 23.88 13.15
CA GLU A 75 2.10 23.90 12.23
C GLU A 75 0.87 23.21 12.85
N LEU A 76 0.06 23.99 13.55
CA LEU A 76 -1.34 23.66 13.84
C LEU A 76 -2.19 24.80 13.27
N PRO A 77 -2.54 24.71 11.98
CA PRO A 77 -3.94 24.54 11.61
C PRO A 77 -4.12 23.29 10.71
N ASP A 78 -5.28 22.64 10.86
CA ASP A 78 -5.68 21.36 10.27
C ASP A 78 -5.82 21.38 8.73
N ASP A 79 -4.71 21.55 8.00
CA ASP A 79 -4.66 21.34 6.54
C ASP A 79 -4.32 19.87 6.23
N SER A 80 -5.27 18.98 6.58
CA SER A 80 -5.19 17.52 6.37
C SER A 80 -5.34 17.11 4.91
N SER A 81 -5.61 18.06 4.01
CA SER A 81 -5.96 17.85 2.60
C SER A 81 -5.02 16.89 1.86
N LEU A 82 -3.70 17.04 2.01
CA LEU A 82 -2.73 16.18 1.33
C LEU A 82 -2.63 14.79 1.97
N ALA A 83 -2.73 14.66 3.29
CA ALA A 83 -2.64 13.37 3.97
C ALA A 83 -3.87 12.50 3.67
N ASP A 84 -5.05 13.13 3.62
CA ASP A 84 -6.31 12.52 3.22
C ASP A 84 -6.28 12.12 1.74
N PHE A 85 -5.72 12.96 0.87
CA PHE A 85 -5.50 12.62 -0.54
C PHE A 85 -4.63 11.37 -0.71
N PHE A 86 -3.47 11.29 -0.03
CA PHE A 86 -2.61 10.11 -0.11
C PHE A 86 -3.28 8.84 0.46
N LEU A 87 -4.13 9.00 1.49
CA LEU A 87 -4.91 7.89 2.03
C LEU A 87 -5.94 7.38 1.01
N ILE A 88 -6.72 8.28 0.40
CA ILE A 88 -7.68 7.93 -0.65
C ILE A 88 -6.95 7.27 -1.83
N LEU A 89 -5.81 7.82 -2.24
CA LEU A 89 -4.99 7.26 -3.31
C LEU A 89 -4.49 5.85 -2.97
N LEU A 90 -4.06 5.61 -1.72
CA LEU A 90 -3.66 4.28 -1.26
C LEU A 90 -4.83 3.29 -1.30
N ILE A 91 -6.02 3.72 -0.87
CA ILE A 91 -7.25 2.89 -0.91
C ILE A 91 -7.61 2.55 -2.36
N VAL A 92 -7.59 3.53 -3.26
CA VAL A 92 -7.86 3.31 -4.69
C VAL A 92 -6.84 2.33 -5.27
N ALA A 93 -5.55 2.50 -4.97
CA ALA A 93 -4.50 1.58 -5.42
C ALA A 93 -4.70 0.16 -4.89
N LEU A 94 -5.17 0.00 -3.65
CA LEU A 94 -5.53 -1.30 -3.10
C LEU A 94 -6.69 -1.95 -3.85
N PHE A 95 -7.74 -1.18 -4.17
CA PHE A 95 -8.85 -1.70 -4.98
C PHE A 95 -8.42 -2.09 -6.39
N VAL A 96 -7.51 -1.32 -7.00
CA VAL A 96 -6.90 -1.68 -8.28
C VAL A 96 -6.10 -2.98 -8.17
N LEU A 97 -5.33 -3.18 -7.09
CA LEU A 97 -4.62 -4.44 -6.83
C LEU A 97 -5.59 -5.62 -6.63
N LEU A 98 -6.70 -5.42 -5.91
CA LEU A 98 -7.70 -6.47 -5.73
C LEU A 98 -8.43 -6.80 -7.05
N GLY A 99 -8.71 -5.78 -7.87
CA GLY A 99 -9.29 -5.96 -9.20
C GLY A 99 -8.34 -6.70 -10.15
N SER A 100 -7.04 -6.35 -10.14
CA SER A 100 -6.04 -7.06 -10.94
C SER A 100 -5.90 -8.51 -10.49
N PHE A 101 -5.92 -8.77 -9.18
CA PHE A 101 -5.94 -10.11 -8.63
C PHE A 101 -7.17 -10.92 -9.10
N ALA A 102 -8.37 -10.32 -9.09
CA ALA A 102 -9.59 -11.00 -9.56
C ALA A 102 -9.50 -11.38 -11.05
N ILE A 103 -8.98 -10.47 -11.88
CA ILE A 103 -8.72 -10.72 -13.31
C ILE A 103 -7.64 -11.80 -13.49
N HIS A 104 -6.65 -11.85 -12.60
CA HIS A 104 -5.56 -12.82 -12.67
C HIS A 104 -5.98 -14.26 -12.33
N VAL A 105 -6.95 -14.40 -11.42
CA VAL A 105 -7.47 -15.70 -10.97
C VAL A 105 -8.56 -16.28 -11.88
N THR A 106 -9.23 -15.43 -12.66
CA THR A 106 -10.30 -15.84 -13.59
C THR A 106 -9.71 -16.31 -14.92
#